data_AF-A0A1Z8M3I3-F1
#
_entry.id   AF-A0A1Z8M3I3-F1
#
_cell.length_a   1.000
_cell.length_b   1.000
_cell.length_c   1.000
_cell.angle_alpha   90.00
_cell.angle_beta   90.00
_cell.angle_gamma   90.00
#
_symmetry.space_group_name_H-M   'P 1'
#
loop_
_entity.id
_entity.type
_entity.pdbx_description
1 polymer ?
#
loop_
_entity_poly.entity_id
_entity_poly.type
_entity_poly.pdbx_seq_one_letter_code
_entity_poly.pdbx_strand_id
1 'polypeptide(L)'
;MSQQDDLDRPDETSEPSQDVEMFLYACLFELGIGVLGMLVGWLIGVDVRAYLPRLDSLEVAVLAKQIAAGVVAAIPMLLMVRMVMMVDHPAISEIKNVGESSMMAGLLKLTGPELLVISLCAGVGEELAFRGCLLPAFIQLTDYLVGSQTPYQVGGGFADASPFAVGLAVAVSSLAFGAVHAITRLYAVMATLMGVVFGLLMVFSDSLIVPIVAHAVFDAVQFLQARRELKAEDGQAASE
;
A
#
# COMPACT_ATOMS: atom_id res chain seq x y z
N MET A 1 53.14 31.08 18.99
CA MET A 1 52.99 29.62 18.86
C MET A 1 51.52 29.39 18.60
N SER A 2 51.23 28.79 17.44
CA SER A 2 50.01 28.90 16.64
C SER A 2 48.74 28.36 17.32
N GLN A 3 47.69 29.18 17.31
CA GLN A 3 46.29 28.76 17.26
C GLN A 3 45.98 28.34 15.82
N GLN A 4 45.86 27.04 15.57
CA GLN A 4 45.43 26.36 14.34
C GLN A 4 45.32 24.88 14.77
N ASP A 5 44.22 24.12 14.69
CA ASP A 5 43.10 24.07 13.78
C ASP A 5 41.85 23.57 14.54
N ASP A 6 40.77 24.35 14.56
CA ASP A 6 39.42 23.91 14.92
C ASP A 6 38.44 24.42 13.84
N LEU A 7 38.79 24.19 12.57
CA LEU A 7 37.96 24.53 11.41
C LEU A 7 37.81 23.30 10.52
N ASP A 8 36.57 23.04 10.13
CA ASP A 8 36.09 21.98 9.24
C ASP A 8 36.12 20.55 9.78
N ARG A 9 35.21 20.26 10.71
CA ARG A 9 34.43 19.02 10.57
C ARG A 9 33.23 19.34 9.68
N PRO A 10 33.15 18.79 8.46
CA PRO A 10 31.89 18.85 7.74
C PRO A 10 30.87 18.12 8.61
N ASP A 11 29.74 18.78 8.85
CA ASP A 11 28.56 18.13 9.38
C ASP A 11 28.21 16.99 8.41
N GLU A 12 28.46 15.74 8.83
CA GLU A 12 28.15 14.52 8.08
C GLU A 12 26.63 14.36 8.00
N THR A 13 26.02 15.27 7.24
CA THR A 13 24.67 15.12 6.71
C THR A 13 24.73 13.93 5.75
N SER A 14 24.05 12.84 6.14
CA SER A 14 23.92 11.55 5.43
C SER A 14 24.42 11.55 3.98
N GLU A 15 25.45 10.75 3.70
CA GLU A 15 26.02 10.66 2.35
C GLU A 15 24.93 10.26 1.32
N PRO A 16 24.89 10.88 0.13
CA PRO A 16 23.87 10.63 -0.90
C PRO A 16 23.76 9.15 -1.36
N SER A 17 24.71 8.30 -0.99
CA SER A 17 24.64 6.84 -1.17
C SER A 17 23.53 6.18 -0.34
N GLN A 18 23.31 6.63 0.90
CA GLN A 18 22.38 5.99 1.85
C GLN A 18 20.91 6.23 1.47
N ASP A 19 20.58 7.43 1.00
CA ASP A 19 19.21 7.77 0.57
C ASP A 19 18.82 6.98 -0.69
N VAL A 20 19.76 6.83 -1.63
CA VAL A 20 19.57 6.01 -2.84
C VAL A 20 19.38 4.54 -2.49
N GLU A 21 20.17 4.00 -1.56
CA GLU A 21 20.01 2.62 -1.07
C GLU A 21 18.65 2.41 -0.41
N MET A 22 18.21 3.33 0.45
CA MET A 22 16.88 3.28 1.08
C MET A 22 15.75 3.32 0.04
N PHE A 23 15.81 4.25 -0.90
CA PHE A 23 14.82 4.39 -1.97
C PHE A 23 14.71 3.11 -2.82
N LEU A 24 15.85 2.56 -3.24
CA LEU A 24 15.89 1.34 -4.05
C LEU A 24 15.41 0.13 -3.25
N TYR A 25 15.84 -0.01 -2.00
CA TYR A 25 15.40 -1.08 -1.11
C TYR A 25 13.89 -1.07 -0.94
N ALA A 26 13.30 0.10 -0.64
CA ALA A 26 11.85 0.26 -0.50
C ALA A 26 11.13 -0.14 -1.79
N CYS A 27 11.52 0.42 -2.95
CA CYS A 27 10.89 0.07 -4.23
C CYS A 27 10.99 -1.43 -4.55
N LEU A 28 12.15 -2.04 -4.33
CA LEU A 28 12.38 -3.46 -4.62
C LEU A 28 11.63 -4.38 -3.65
N PHE A 29 11.53 -4.00 -2.39
CA PHE A 29 10.76 -4.74 -1.40
C PHE A 29 9.28 -4.78 -1.80
N GLU A 30 8.70 -3.61 -2.06
CA GLU A 30 7.29 -3.47 -2.46
C GLU A 30 6.98 -4.24 -3.75
N LEU A 31 7.76 -4.03 -4.81
CA LEU A 31 7.57 -4.76 -6.07
C LEU A 31 7.87 -6.26 -5.92
N GLY A 32 8.78 -6.62 -5.02
CA GLY A 32 9.12 -8.00 -4.69
C GLY A 32 7.91 -8.78 -4.13
N ILE A 33 7.06 -8.13 -3.33
CA ILE A 33 5.79 -8.70 -2.86
C ILE A 33 4.89 -9.03 -4.06
N GLY A 34 4.77 -8.12 -5.03
CA GLY A 34 4.00 -8.34 -6.25
C GLY A 34 4.53 -9.48 -7.10
N VAL A 35 5.84 -9.56 -7.29
CA VAL A 35 6.50 -10.67 -8.02
C VAL A 35 6.27 -12.00 -7.30
N LEU A 36 6.37 -12.03 -5.97
CA LEU A 36 6.06 -13.21 -5.17
C LEU A 36 4.59 -13.61 -5.35
N GLY A 37 3.67 -12.65 -5.32
CA GLY A 37 2.26 -12.87 -5.62
C GLY A 37 2.03 -13.49 -6.99
N MET A 38 2.71 -12.98 -8.03
CA MET A 38 2.67 -13.55 -9.38
C MET A 38 3.21 -14.98 -9.44
N LEU A 39 4.31 -15.27 -8.73
CA LEU A 39 4.89 -16.61 -8.66
C LEU A 39 3.94 -17.59 -7.97
N VAL A 40 3.39 -17.21 -6.82
CA VAL A 40 2.42 -18.02 -6.08
C VAL A 40 1.18 -18.26 -6.93
N GLY A 41 0.63 -17.20 -7.54
CA GLY A 41 -0.52 -17.29 -8.44
C GLY A 41 -0.27 -18.28 -9.59
N TRP A 42 0.90 -18.19 -10.23
CA TRP A 42 1.29 -19.15 -11.26
C TRP A 42 1.34 -20.60 -10.76
N LEU A 43 1.88 -20.85 -9.57
CA LEU A 43 1.97 -22.20 -8.98
C LEU A 43 0.59 -22.79 -8.65
N ILE A 44 -0.39 -21.96 -8.30
CA ILE A 44 -1.74 -22.39 -7.91
C ILE A 44 -2.78 -22.19 -9.03
N GLY A 45 -2.36 -21.78 -10.22
CA GLY A 45 -3.24 -21.60 -11.39
C GLY A 45 -4.11 -20.33 -11.37
N VAL A 46 -3.72 -19.31 -10.62
CA VAL A 46 -4.39 -17.98 -10.59
C VAL A 46 -3.63 -17.02 -11.51
N ASP A 47 -4.29 -16.48 -12.53
CA ASP A 47 -3.73 -15.38 -13.32
C ASP A 47 -3.87 -14.05 -12.56
N VAL A 48 -2.79 -13.65 -11.89
CA VAL A 48 -2.71 -12.43 -11.07
C VAL A 48 -3.00 -11.16 -11.85
N ARG A 49 -2.81 -11.19 -13.17
CA ARG A 49 -2.98 -10.03 -14.06
C ARG A 49 -4.37 -9.97 -14.68
N ALA A 50 -5.26 -10.91 -14.36
CA ALA A 50 -6.52 -11.09 -15.08
C ALA A 50 -7.42 -9.85 -15.12
N TYR A 51 -7.31 -8.96 -14.11
CA TYR A 51 -8.09 -7.73 -13.99
C TYR A 51 -7.25 -6.46 -14.25
N LEU A 52 -6.05 -6.62 -14.81
CA LEU A 52 -5.33 -5.50 -15.41
C LEU A 52 -5.84 -5.25 -16.83
N PRO A 53 -5.88 -3.98 -17.28
CA PRO A 53 -6.27 -3.67 -18.63
C PRO A 53 -5.27 -4.27 -19.62
N ARG A 54 -5.78 -4.92 -20.67
CA ARG A 54 -4.95 -5.50 -21.73
C ARG A 54 -4.57 -4.43 -22.74
N LEU A 55 -3.31 -4.45 -23.19
CA LEU A 55 -2.75 -3.40 -24.07
C LEU A 55 -3.38 -3.40 -25.46
N ASP A 56 -3.79 -4.56 -25.95
CA ASP A 56 -4.43 -4.77 -27.26
C ASP A 56 -5.88 -4.28 -27.31
N SER A 57 -6.55 -4.17 -26.17
CA SER A 57 -7.94 -3.71 -26.04
C SER A 57 -8.08 -2.47 -25.14
N LEU A 58 -7.01 -1.67 -25.01
CA LEU A 58 -6.97 -0.57 -24.06
C LEU A 58 -7.84 0.61 -24.53
N GLU A 59 -8.94 0.86 -23.81
CA GLU A 59 -9.70 2.09 -23.93
C GLU A 59 -9.20 3.14 -22.94
N VAL A 60 -8.52 4.17 -23.43
CA VAL A 60 -7.94 5.25 -22.59
C VAL A 60 -9.00 5.90 -21.69
N ALA A 61 -10.23 6.07 -22.19
CA ALA A 61 -11.33 6.64 -21.40
C ALA A 61 -11.76 5.74 -20.22
N VAL A 62 -11.69 4.41 -20.38
CA VAL A 62 -12.00 3.45 -19.31
C VAL A 62 -10.87 3.46 -18.27
N LEU A 63 -9.62 3.42 -18.72
CA LEU A 63 -8.47 3.52 -17.81
C LEU A 63 -8.50 4.82 -17.00
N ALA A 64 -8.78 5.96 -17.65
CA ALA A 64 -8.88 7.25 -16.96
C ALA A 64 -10.00 7.25 -15.89
N LYS A 65 -11.13 6.60 -16.16
CA LYS A 65 -12.21 6.43 -15.17
C LYS A 65 -11.78 5.56 -13.99
N GLN A 66 -11.06 4.46 -14.24
CA GLN A 66 -10.54 3.58 -13.18
C GLN A 66 -9.53 4.32 -12.28
N ILE A 67 -8.61 5.08 -12.89
CA ILE A 67 -7.67 5.93 -12.14
C ILE A 67 -8.43 6.96 -11.30
N ALA A 68 -9.38 7.68 -11.91
CA ALA A 68 -10.19 8.66 -11.19
C ALA A 68 -10.98 8.03 -10.03
N ALA A 69 -11.56 6.83 -10.23
CA ALA A 69 -12.25 6.10 -9.19
C ALA A 69 -11.32 5.72 -8.03
N GLY A 70 -10.09 5.29 -8.31
CA GLY A 70 -9.08 5.00 -7.28
C GLY A 70 -8.70 6.25 -6.48
N VAL A 71 -8.43 7.37 -7.15
CA VAL A 71 -8.14 8.66 -6.49
C VAL A 71 -9.29 9.08 -5.58
N VAL A 72 -10.53 9.00 -6.06
CA VAL A 72 -11.72 9.34 -5.26
C VAL A 72 -11.90 8.38 -4.09
N ALA A 73 -11.64 7.09 -4.29
CA ALA A 73 -11.73 6.08 -3.24
C ALA A 73 -10.71 6.30 -2.10
N ALA A 74 -9.57 6.94 -2.38
CA ALA A 74 -8.60 7.30 -1.33
C ALA A 74 -9.15 8.34 -0.33
N ILE A 75 -10.08 9.21 -0.76
CA ILE A 75 -10.63 10.30 0.08
C ILE A 75 -11.24 9.79 1.40
N PRO A 76 -12.22 8.86 1.41
CA PRO A 76 -12.80 8.37 2.66
C PRO A 76 -11.77 7.68 3.56
N MET A 77 -10.76 7.00 3.01
CA MET A 77 -9.69 6.37 3.79
C MET A 77 -8.81 7.41 4.48
N LEU A 78 -8.43 8.47 3.76
CA LEU A 78 -7.67 9.60 4.32
C LEU A 78 -8.48 10.33 5.41
N LEU A 79 -9.78 10.54 5.18
CA LEU A 79 -10.67 11.13 6.19
C LEU A 79 -10.77 10.24 7.44
N MET A 80 -10.88 8.93 7.27
CA MET A 80 -10.92 7.98 8.39
C MET A 80 -9.64 8.06 9.22
N VAL A 81 -8.46 8.01 8.60
CA VAL A 81 -7.19 8.12 9.32
C VAL A 81 -7.09 9.46 10.03
N ARG A 82 -7.46 10.57 9.35
CA ARG A 82 -7.49 11.88 9.99
C ARG A 82 -8.40 11.90 11.22
N MET A 83 -9.59 11.30 11.14
CA MET A 83 -10.51 11.19 12.28
C MET A 83 -9.92 10.38 13.42
N VAL A 84 -9.28 9.25 13.13
CA VAL A 84 -8.60 8.45 14.15
C VAL A 84 -7.49 9.26 14.81
N MET A 85 -6.64 9.95 14.05
CA MET A 85 -5.52 10.73 14.57
C MET A 85 -5.92 11.96 15.41
N MET A 86 -7.19 12.37 15.38
CA MET A 86 -7.74 13.41 16.26
C MET A 86 -8.12 12.92 17.66
N VAL A 87 -8.14 11.61 17.89
CA VAL A 87 -8.51 11.03 19.19
C VAL A 87 -7.29 10.94 20.10
N ASP A 88 -7.44 11.40 21.35
CA ASP A 88 -6.41 11.25 22.38
C ASP A 88 -6.57 9.88 23.06
N HIS A 89 -5.83 8.88 22.56
CA HIS A 89 -5.85 7.52 23.09
C HIS A 89 -4.45 6.88 23.01
N PRO A 90 -4.02 6.09 24.03
CA PRO A 90 -2.68 5.49 24.05
C PRO A 90 -2.32 4.67 22.81
N ALA A 91 -3.28 3.92 22.26
CA ALA A 91 -3.06 3.13 21.03
C ALA A 91 -2.76 3.99 19.79
N ILE A 92 -3.19 5.26 19.78
CA ILE A 92 -2.88 6.21 18.69
C ILE A 92 -1.51 6.81 18.90
N SER A 93 -1.14 7.11 20.15
CA SER A 93 0.22 7.54 20.50
C SER A 93 1.26 6.49 20.10
N GLU A 94 0.95 5.19 20.27
CA GLU A 94 1.82 4.11 19.76
C GLU A 94 2.05 4.19 18.24
N ILE A 95 1.03 4.58 17.45
CA ILE A 95 1.18 4.78 16.00
C ILE A 95 2.08 5.97 15.71
N LYS A 96 1.95 7.07 16.44
CA LYS A 96 2.81 8.25 16.27
C LYS A 96 4.29 7.89 16.47
N ASN A 97 4.57 7.07 17.47
CA ASN A 97 5.94 6.58 17.74
C ASN A 97 6.50 5.68 16.63
N VAL A 98 5.67 5.08 15.76
CA VAL A 98 6.15 4.35 14.58
C VAL A 98 6.80 5.30 13.57
N GLY A 99 6.31 6.54 13.48
CA GLY A 99 6.92 7.61 12.69
C GLY A 99 8.39 7.86 13.06
N GLU A 100 8.73 7.64 14.32
CA GLU A 100 10.08 7.82 14.88
C GLU A 100 10.98 6.58 14.68
N SER A 101 10.46 5.49 14.12
CA SER A 101 11.27 4.30 13.83
C SER A 101 12.35 4.61 12.79
N SER A 102 13.52 3.96 12.90
CA SER A 102 14.67 4.22 12.02
C SER A 102 14.34 4.07 10.52
N MET A 103 13.50 3.08 10.18
CA MET A 103 13.05 2.85 8.81
C MET A 103 12.15 4.00 8.32
N MET A 104 11.15 4.40 9.12
CA MET A 104 10.22 5.46 8.73
C MET A 104 10.92 6.83 8.67
N ALA A 105 11.80 7.12 9.64
CA ALA A 105 12.64 8.30 9.63
C ALA A 105 13.56 8.35 8.39
N GLY A 106 14.10 7.20 7.97
CA GLY A 106 14.88 7.09 6.73
C GLY A 106 14.04 7.40 5.49
N LEU A 107 12.83 6.85 5.40
CA LEU A 107 11.92 7.13 4.28
C LEU A 107 11.53 8.61 4.21
N LEU A 108 11.25 9.25 5.35
CA LEU A 108 10.78 10.65 5.37
C LEU A 108 11.88 11.67 5.00
N LYS A 109 13.15 11.27 5.00
CA LYS A 109 14.25 12.07 4.44
C LYS A 109 14.20 12.18 2.91
N LEU A 110 13.56 11.22 2.24
CA LEU A 110 13.47 11.18 0.78
C LEU A 110 12.69 12.38 0.20
N THR A 111 13.00 12.66 -1.07
CA THR A 111 12.35 13.71 -1.84
C THR A 111 10.90 13.37 -2.16
N GLY A 112 10.13 14.38 -2.58
CA GLY A 112 8.68 14.21 -2.80
C GLY A 112 8.41 13.20 -3.92
N PRO A 113 9.11 13.33 -5.07
CA PRO A 113 9.03 12.36 -6.14
C PRO A 113 9.42 10.94 -5.72
N GLU A 114 10.46 10.75 -4.90
CA GLU A 114 10.85 9.41 -4.44
C GLU A 114 9.75 8.75 -3.60
N LEU A 115 9.14 9.50 -2.67
CA LEU A 115 8.00 9.02 -1.90
C LEU A 115 6.81 8.66 -2.78
N LEU A 116 6.52 9.47 -3.82
CA LEU A 116 5.45 9.14 -4.79
C LEU A 116 5.74 7.84 -5.56
N VAL A 117 7.00 7.61 -5.93
CA VAL A 117 7.40 6.39 -6.63
C VAL A 117 7.30 5.18 -5.69
N ILE A 118 7.74 5.30 -4.44
CA ILE A 118 7.58 4.23 -3.44
C ILE A 118 6.11 3.89 -3.24
N SER A 119 5.23 4.89 -3.07
CA SER A 119 3.78 4.66 -2.94
C SER A 119 3.17 3.98 -4.16
N LEU A 120 3.64 4.31 -5.37
CA LEU A 120 3.22 3.60 -6.58
C LEU A 120 3.72 2.15 -6.59
N CYS A 121 4.97 1.90 -6.17
CA CYS A 121 5.52 0.56 -6.05
C CYS A 121 4.74 -0.29 -5.02
N ALA A 122 4.41 0.27 -3.85
CA ALA A 122 3.58 -0.37 -2.83
C ALA A 122 2.18 -0.70 -3.38
N GLY A 123 1.51 0.31 -3.96
CA GLY A 123 0.19 0.12 -4.57
C GLY A 123 0.19 -0.96 -5.66
N VAL A 124 1.21 -1.03 -6.52
CA VAL A 124 1.32 -2.09 -7.55
C VAL A 124 1.65 -3.44 -6.93
N GLY A 125 2.69 -3.50 -6.10
CA GLY A 125 3.24 -4.74 -5.56
C GLY A 125 2.26 -5.45 -4.63
N GLU A 126 1.76 -4.74 -3.63
CA GLU A 126 0.86 -5.32 -2.65
C GLU A 126 -0.49 -5.68 -3.28
N GLU A 127 -1.09 -4.81 -4.09
CA GLU A 127 -2.39 -5.13 -4.69
C GLU A 127 -2.32 -6.29 -5.69
N LEU A 128 -1.20 -6.48 -6.40
CA LEU A 128 -0.97 -7.70 -7.18
C LEU A 128 -0.99 -8.94 -6.28
N ALA A 129 -0.28 -8.93 -5.15
CA ALA A 129 -0.21 -10.08 -4.26
C ALA A 129 -1.53 -10.38 -3.56
N PHE A 130 -2.20 -9.35 -3.03
CA PHE A 130 -3.41 -9.54 -2.22
C PHE A 130 -4.68 -9.59 -3.07
N ARG A 131 -4.86 -8.68 -4.04
CA ARG A 131 -6.12 -8.53 -4.81
C ARG A 131 -6.05 -9.26 -6.13
N GLY A 132 -4.88 -9.27 -6.78
CA GLY A 132 -4.64 -10.04 -7.99
C GLY A 132 -4.51 -11.54 -7.73
N CYS A 133 -3.83 -11.93 -6.65
CA CYS A 133 -3.57 -13.35 -6.34
C CYS A 133 -4.46 -13.89 -5.21
N LEU A 134 -4.29 -13.40 -3.98
CA LEU A 134 -4.87 -14.03 -2.79
C LEU A 134 -6.40 -14.05 -2.82
N LEU A 135 -7.04 -12.94 -3.17
CA LEU A 135 -8.50 -12.83 -3.21
C LEU A 135 -9.12 -13.82 -4.23
N PRO A 136 -8.76 -13.84 -5.53
CA PRO A 136 -9.26 -14.83 -6.48
C PRO A 136 -8.89 -16.28 -6.10
N ALA A 137 -7.72 -16.50 -5.51
CA ALA A 137 -7.30 -17.84 -5.04
C ALA A 137 -8.26 -18.39 -3.98
N PHE A 138 -8.66 -17.55 -3.00
CA PHE A 138 -9.58 -17.97 -1.95
C PHE A 138 -11.00 -18.18 -2.45
N ILE A 139 -11.44 -17.48 -3.51
CA ILE A 139 -12.72 -17.78 -4.17
C ILE A 139 -12.67 -19.19 -4.79
N GLN A 140 -11.64 -19.47 -5.60
CA GLN A 140 -11.48 -20.79 -6.22
C GLN A 140 -11.35 -21.92 -5.19
N LEU A 141 -10.58 -21.70 -4.12
CA LEU A 141 -10.46 -22.66 -3.03
C LEU A 141 -11.81 -22.91 -2.34
N THR A 142 -12.59 -21.86 -2.10
CA THR A 142 -13.91 -22.01 -1.47
C THR A 142 -14.86 -22.80 -2.37
N ASP A 143 -14.89 -22.49 -3.67
CA ASP A 143 -15.72 -23.21 -4.63
C ASP A 143 -15.33 -24.70 -4.74
N TYR A 144 -14.02 -25.00 -4.70
CA TYR A 144 -13.52 -26.37 -4.65
C TYR A 144 -13.97 -27.10 -3.39
N LEU A 145 -13.82 -26.48 -2.21
CA LEU A 145 -14.18 -27.10 -0.93
C LEU A 145 -15.68 -27.33 -0.77
N VAL A 146 -16.51 -26.44 -1.32
CA VAL A 146 -17.98 -26.54 -1.26
C VAL A 146 -18.54 -27.40 -2.39
N GLY A 147 -17.73 -27.78 -3.39
CA GLY A 147 -18.15 -28.61 -4.52
C GLY A 147 -19.07 -27.87 -5.49
N SER A 148 -18.77 -26.58 -5.75
CA SER A 148 -19.53 -25.75 -6.68
C SER A 148 -19.59 -26.40 -8.08
N GLN A 149 -20.80 -26.49 -8.64
CA GLN A 149 -21.01 -27.03 -9.99
C GLN A 149 -20.62 -26.03 -11.08
N THR A 150 -20.56 -24.74 -10.74
CA THR A 150 -20.15 -23.64 -11.61
C THR A 150 -19.05 -22.84 -10.91
N PRO A 151 -17.81 -23.36 -10.85
CA PRO A 151 -16.72 -22.67 -10.18
C PRO A 151 -16.39 -21.35 -10.87
N TYR A 152 -16.11 -20.34 -10.05
CA TYR A 152 -15.62 -19.06 -10.51
C TYR A 152 -14.37 -19.20 -11.39
N GLN A 153 -14.33 -18.45 -12.49
CA GLN A 153 -13.18 -18.38 -13.37
C GLN A 153 -12.49 -17.03 -13.18
N VAL A 154 -11.20 -17.06 -12.85
CA VAL A 154 -10.39 -15.84 -12.69
C VAL A 154 -10.39 -15.04 -13.99
N GLY A 155 -10.64 -13.74 -13.89
CA GLY A 155 -10.84 -12.84 -15.04
C GLY A 155 -12.30 -12.69 -15.49
N GLY A 156 -13.22 -13.50 -14.96
CA GLY A 156 -14.67 -13.22 -14.99
C GLY A 156 -15.06 -12.18 -13.94
N GLY A 157 -16.27 -11.62 -14.04
CA GLY A 157 -16.75 -10.64 -13.07
C GLY A 157 -16.97 -11.28 -11.70
N PHE A 158 -16.63 -10.59 -10.61
CA PHE A 158 -16.83 -11.14 -9.26
C PHE A 158 -18.31 -11.42 -8.93
N ALA A 159 -19.23 -10.79 -9.66
CA ALA A 159 -20.67 -11.07 -9.58
C ALA A 159 -21.05 -12.50 -10.02
N ASP A 160 -20.19 -13.18 -10.80
CA ASP A 160 -20.41 -14.56 -11.23
C ASP A 160 -20.05 -15.58 -10.13
N ALA A 161 -19.31 -15.14 -9.10
CA ALA A 161 -18.94 -15.98 -7.96
C ALA A 161 -20.04 -15.99 -6.88
N SER A 162 -20.04 -17.04 -6.04
CA SER A 162 -20.91 -17.09 -4.86
C SER A 162 -20.64 -15.91 -3.92
N PRO A 163 -21.66 -15.16 -3.45
CA PRO A 163 -21.46 -14.08 -2.49
C PRO A 163 -20.77 -14.52 -1.19
N PHE A 164 -20.97 -15.78 -0.78
CA PHE A 164 -20.28 -16.34 0.37
C PHE A 164 -18.78 -16.51 0.10
N ALA A 165 -18.40 -17.04 -1.07
CA ALA A 165 -16.99 -17.21 -1.44
C ALA A 165 -16.29 -15.85 -1.58
N VAL A 166 -16.95 -14.87 -2.19
CA VAL A 166 -16.44 -13.49 -2.29
C VAL A 166 -16.26 -12.88 -0.90
N GLY A 167 -17.27 -12.96 -0.04
CA GLY A 167 -17.19 -12.42 1.33
C GLY A 167 -16.07 -13.05 2.16
N LEU A 168 -15.91 -14.37 2.08
CA LEU A 168 -14.82 -15.08 2.75
C LEU A 168 -13.45 -14.69 2.18
N ALA A 169 -13.32 -14.59 0.86
CA ALA A 169 -12.07 -14.19 0.21
C ALA A 169 -11.66 -12.74 0.56
N VAL A 170 -12.61 -11.80 0.59
CA VAL A 170 -12.37 -10.42 1.05
C VAL A 170 -11.91 -10.44 2.51
N ALA A 171 -12.61 -11.16 3.39
CA ALA A 171 -12.23 -11.23 4.81
C ALA A 171 -10.81 -11.80 5.01
N VAL A 172 -10.51 -12.94 4.39
CA VAL A 172 -9.21 -13.62 4.55
C VAL A 172 -8.07 -12.81 3.95
N SER A 173 -8.23 -12.27 2.74
CA SER A 173 -7.19 -11.44 2.11
C SER A 173 -6.93 -10.15 2.90
N SER A 174 -7.97 -9.53 3.46
CA SER A 174 -7.85 -8.33 4.29
C SER A 174 -7.17 -8.60 5.63
N LEU A 175 -7.48 -9.74 6.27
CA LEU A 175 -6.80 -10.17 7.49
C LEU A 175 -5.32 -10.46 7.22
N ALA A 176 -5.00 -11.12 6.11
CA ALA A 176 -3.62 -11.37 5.71
C ALA A 176 -2.87 -10.04 5.46
N PHE A 177 -3.51 -9.08 4.79
CA PHE A 177 -2.98 -7.75 4.58
C PHE A 177 -2.68 -7.04 5.91
N GLY A 178 -3.63 -7.02 6.84
CA GLY A 178 -3.41 -6.41 8.16
C GLY A 178 -2.35 -7.14 8.99
N ALA A 179 -2.23 -8.46 8.85
CA ALA A 179 -1.24 -9.26 9.58
C ALA A 179 0.21 -8.95 9.16
N VAL A 180 0.46 -8.71 7.87
CA VAL A 180 1.81 -8.31 7.41
C VAL A 180 2.16 -6.86 7.79
N HIS A 181 1.14 -6.06 8.13
CA HIS A 181 1.27 -4.69 8.62
C HIS A 181 1.23 -4.60 10.16
N ALA A 182 1.51 -5.68 10.89
CA ALA A 182 1.35 -5.70 12.34
C ALA A 182 2.50 -5.05 13.12
N ILE A 183 2.72 -3.75 12.94
CA ILE A 183 3.68 -2.97 13.74
C ILE A 183 3.11 -2.69 15.15
N THR A 184 1.88 -2.18 15.19
CA THR A 184 1.07 -2.06 16.41
C THR A 184 -0.27 -2.75 16.19
N ARG A 185 -0.98 -3.05 17.28
CA ARG A 185 -2.31 -3.68 17.17
C ARG A 185 -3.30 -2.78 16.43
N LEU A 186 -3.30 -1.48 16.73
CA LEU A 186 -4.20 -0.54 16.06
C LEU A 186 -3.84 -0.39 14.59
N TYR A 187 -2.54 -0.35 14.25
CA TYR A 187 -2.11 -0.29 12.85
C TYR A 187 -2.53 -1.55 12.07
N ALA A 188 -2.41 -2.75 12.66
CA ALA A 188 -2.91 -4.00 12.05
C ALA A 188 -4.43 -3.97 11.80
N VAL A 189 -5.21 -3.43 12.74
CA VAL A 189 -6.67 -3.28 12.58
C VAL A 189 -6.99 -2.28 11.46
N MET A 190 -6.32 -1.13 11.44
CA MET A 190 -6.50 -0.12 10.40
C MET A 190 -6.13 -0.66 9.02
N ALA A 191 -4.99 -1.35 8.91
CA ALA A 191 -4.57 -2.01 7.67
C ALA A 191 -5.56 -3.10 7.23
N THR A 192 -6.13 -3.87 8.16
CA THR A 192 -7.20 -4.84 7.84
C THR A 192 -8.42 -4.14 7.26
N LEU A 193 -8.85 -3.01 7.85
CA LEU A 193 -9.99 -2.23 7.35
C LEU A 193 -9.72 -1.63 5.96
N MET A 194 -8.51 -1.07 5.74
CA MET A 194 -8.10 -0.66 4.39
C MET A 194 -8.11 -1.83 3.43
N GLY A 195 -7.69 -3.00 3.91
CA GLY A 195 -7.68 -4.20 3.11
C GLY A 195 -9.06 -4.63 2.63
N VAL A 196 -10.09 -4.45 3.48
CA VAL A 196 -11.50 -4.66 3.13
C VAL A 196 -11.92 -3.65 2.07
N VAL A 197 -11.57 -2.37 2.23
CA VAL A 197 -11.89 -1.34 1.24
C VAL A 197 -11.28 -1.68 -0.12
N PHE A 198 -9.99 -2.02 -0.19
CA PHE A 198 -9.34 -2.42 -1.44
C PHE A 198 -9.97 -3.68 -2.05
N GLY A 199 -10.33 -4.67 -1.22
CA GLY A 199 -11.06 -5.86 -1.68
C GLY A 199 -12.43 -5.53 -2.27
N LEU A 200 -13.18 -4.62 -1.65
CA LEU A 200 -14.47 -4.16 -2.17
C LEU A 200 -14.31 -3.36 -3.46
N LEU A 201 -13.30 -2.48 -3.55
CA LEU A 201 -12.99 -1.75 -4.78
C LEU A 201 -12.71 -2.72 -5.93
N MET A 202 -11.93 -3.76 -5.67
CA MET A 202 -11.66 -4.82 -6.65
C MET A 202 -12.96 -5.52 -7.08
N VAL A 203 -13.77 -5.98 -6.12
CA VAL A 203 -15.02 -6.72 -6.39
C VAL A 203 -16.05 -5.90 -7.15
N PHE A 204 -16.21 -4.61 -6.84
CA PHE A 204 -17.22 -3.77 -7.49
C PHE A 204 -16.78 -3.17 -8.81
N SER A 205 -15.47 -3.06 -9.05
CA SER A 205 -14.95 -2.47 -10.29
C SER A 205 -14.45 -3.49 -11.31
N ASP A 206 -14.30 -4.75 -10.91
CA ASP A 206 -13.65 -5.82 -11.70
C ASP A 206 -12.29 -5.37 -12.28
N SER A 207 -11.58 -4.50 -11.54
CA SER A 207 -10.41 -3.80 -12.04
C SER A 207 -9.36 -3.65 -10.95
N LEU A 208 -8.16 -4.18 -11.22
CA LEU A 208 -7.04 -4.06 -10.29
C LEU A 208 -6.45 -2.65 -10.24
N ILE A 209 -6.68 -1.81 -11.28
CA ILE A 209 -6.20 -0.42 -11.31
C ILE A 209 -6.82 0.43 -10.20
N VAL A 210 -8.09 0.19 -9.86
CA VAL A 210 -8.81 0.99 -8.87
C VAL A 210 -8.18 0.86 -7.48
N PRO A 211 -7.99 -0.34 -6.90
CA PRO A 211 -7.30 -0.49 -5.62
C PRO A 211 -5.82 -0.09 -5.71
N ILE A 212 -5.09 -0.39 -6.80
CA ILE A 212 -3.69 0.05 -6.98
C ILE A 212 -3.57 1.56 -6.80
N VAL A 213 -4.41 2.33 -7.50
CA VAL A 213 -4.37 3.79 -7.45
C VAL A 213 -4.85 4.30 -6.11
N ALA A 214 -5.91 3.71 -5.53
CA ALA A 214 -6.40 4.12 -4.22
C ALA A 214 -5.34 3.94 -3.13
N HIS A 215 -4.63 2.82 -3.16
CA HIS A 215 -3.52 2.52 -2.25
C HIS A 215 -2.36 3.49 -2.46
N ALA A 216 -1.86 3.63 -3.69
CA ALA A 216 -0.74 4.52 -4.00
C ALA A 216 -1.03 5.98 -3.63
N VAL A 217 -2.25 6.46 -3.87
CA VAL A 217 -2.66 7.83 -3.50
C VAL A 217 -2.73 7.99 -1.99
N PHE A 218 -3.29 7.01 -1.29
CA PHE A 218 -3.37 7.02 0.16
C PHE A 218 -1.97 7.14 0.78
N ASP A 219 -1.04 6.26 0.40
CA ASP A 219 0.33 6.27 0.90
C ASP A 219 1.07 7.55 0.55
N ALA A 220 0.95 8.01 -0.70
CA ALA A 220 1.60 9.24 -1.16
C ALA A 220 1.17 10.43 -0.30
N VAL A 221 -0.12 10.54 -0.01
CA VAL A 221 -0.64 11.62 0.82
C VAL A 221 -0.15 11.50 2.26
N GLN A 222 -0.13 10.28 2.83
CA GLN A 222 0.35 10.05 4.19
C GLN A 222 1.84 10.38 4.35
N PHE A 223 2.70 9.91 3.43
CA PHE A 223 4.13 10.22 3.46
C PHE A 223 4.41 11.72 3.28
N LEU A 224 3.71 12.38 2.34
CA LEU A 224 3.90 13.80 2.10
C LEU A 224 3.42 14.67 3.26
N GLN A 225 2.38 14.25 3.98
CA GLN A 225 1.92 14.93 5.22
C GLN A 225 2.94 14.74 6.33
N ALA A 226 3.33 13.50 6.64
CA ALA A 226 4.29 13.19 7.69
C ALA A 226 5.62 13.95 7.48
N ARG A 227 6.12 14.01 6.25
CA ARG A 227 7.34 14.77 5.95
C ARG A 227 7.18 16.28 6.15
N ARG A 228 6.00 16.84 5.85
CA ARG A 228 5.74 18.28 6.06
C ARG A 228 5.70 18.62 7.55
N GLU A 229 5.13 17.73 8.37
CA GLU A 229 5.08 17.87 9.82
C GLU A 229 6.49 17.87 10.41
N LEU A 230 7.34 16.90 10.04
CA LEU A 230 8.75 16.87 10.46
C LEU A 230 9.51 18.15 10.11
N LYS A 231 9.38 18.64 8.87
CA LYS A 231 10.04 19.90 8.46
C LYS A 231 9.55 21.13 9.23
N ALA A 232 8.29 21.12 9.67
CA ALA A 232 7.74 22.22 10.46
C ALA A 232 8.26 22.20 11.90
N GLU A 233 8.43 21.01 12.49
CA GLU A 233 9.01 20.82 13.82
C GLU A 233 10.49 21.22 13.85
N ASP A 234 11.28 20.78 12.87
CA ASP A 234 12.70 21.16 12.75
C ASP A 234 12.88 22.69 12.59
N GLY A 235 12.02 23.32 11.79
CA GLY A 235 12.05 24.77 11.58
C GLY A 235 11.68 25.58 12.82
N GLN A 236 10.80 25.05 13.68
CA GLN A 236 10.47 25.68 14.97
C GLN A 236 11.63 25.54 15.95
N ALA A 237 12.19 24.34 16.09
CA ALA A 237 13.33 24.09 16.98
C ALA A 237 14.58 24.91 16.62
N ALA A 238 14.81 25.19 15.34
CA ALA A 238 15.92 26.04 14.89
C ALA A 238 15.69 27.54 15.13
N SER A 239 14.46 27.95 15.46
CA SER A 239 14.07 29.35 15.70
C SER A 239 13.96 29.72 17.19
N GLU A 240 14.00 28.73 18.09
CA GLU A 240 14.06 28.87 19.55
C GLU A 240 15.50 28.96 20.07
#